data_AF-A0A8B7ADU1-F1
#
_entry.id   AF-A0A8B7ADU1-F1
#
_cell.length_a   1.000
_cell.length_b   1.000
_cell.length_c   1.000
_cell.angle_alpha   90.00
_cell.angle_beta   90.00
_cell.angle_gamma   90.00
#
_symmetry.space_group_name_H-M   'P 1'
#
loop_
_entity.id
_entity.type
_entity.pdbx_description
1 polymer ?
#
loop_
_entity_poly.entity_id
_entity_poly.type
_entity_poly.pdbx_seq_one_letter_code
_entity_poly.pdbx_strand_id
1 'polypeptide(L)'
;MPFDQAHKQYETARHLPPPLYVLFVQATAYGQACDKTLSVAIEGSVDEAKALFKPPEDSQDDESDSDAEEEQTTKRRRPTLGVQLDDKRKEMLKRHPLSVMLALKYKDESVLHLTFYYLMNLNIMTVKARVTTATELITPISAGDLLSPDSILSCLYPGDHGKKTPNPANQYQFDKVGILTLRDYVLDLGHPYLWVQKLGGLHFPKEQPQYTVIADHSLSASHMETTMKLLKTRVQSRLALHKQFASLEHGIVPVTSDCQYLFPAKVVSRLVKWVTIAHEDYLELHFTKDIVEAGLAEDTSLYYMALIERGTAKLQAAVVLNPGYSSIPPVFQLCLNWKGEKTNNNDDNIRAMESEVNVCCKELCGARPGHQLLTNQLQRLCVLLDVYLETESHDNSVEGPKEFPQEKMCLRLFRGPSRMKPFKYNHPQGFFSHR
;
A
#
# COMPACT_ATOMS: atom_id res chain seq x y z
N MET A 1 5.61 34.61 -18.65
CA MET A 1 6.75 34.40 -17.74
C MET A 1 6.34 33.49 -16.59
N PRO A 2 7.25 32.78 -15.88
CA PRO A 2 6.90 31.93 -14.73
C PRO A 2 6.14 32.66 -13.61
N PHE A 3 6.41 33.96 -13.44
CA PHE A 3 5.72 34.83 -12.48
C PHE A 3 4.22 35.02 -12.78
N ASP A 4 3.81 35.07 -14.05
CA ASP A 4 2.40 35.24 -14.43
C ASP A 4 1.56 34.01 -14.07
N GLN A 5 2.16 32.81 -14.16
CA GLN A 5 1.48 31.56 -13.80
C GLN A 5 1.30 31.45 -12.28
N ALA A 6 2.33 31.79 -11.50
CA ALA A 6 2.24 31.80 -10.04
C ALA A 6 1.21 32.81 -9.53
N HIS A 7 1.14 34.00 -10.15
CA HIS A 7 0.15 35.02 -9.79
C HIS A 7 -1.29 34.56 -10.08
N LYS A 8 -1.53 34.00 -11.28
CA LYS A 8 -2.84 33.42 -11.65
C LYS A 8 -3.28 32.29 -10.72
N GLN A 9 -2.35 31.44 -10.29
CA GLN A 9 -2.66 30.40 -9.30
C GLN A 9 -3.06 31.01 -7.95
N TYR A 10 -2.41 32.09 -7.52
CA TYR A 10 -2.75 32.76 -6.25
C TYR A 10 -4.12 33.48 -6.31
N GLU A 11 -4.47 34.08 -7.44
CA GLU A 11 -5.81 34.63 -7.66
C GLU A 11 -6.87 33.53 -7.62
N THR A 12 -6.60 32.39 -8.27
CA THR A 12 -7.48 31.22 -8.26
C THR A 12 -7.61 30.62 -6.86
N ALA A 13 -6.53 30.62 -6.08
CA ALA A 13 -6.49 30.08 -4.73
C ALA A 13 -7.47 30.78 -3.77
N ARG A 14 -7.83 32.04 -4.02
CA ARG A 14 -8.84 32.78 -3.21
C ARG A 14 -10.22 32.13 -3.22
N HIS A 15 -10.52 31.31 -4.22
CA HIS A 15 -11.78 30.61 -4.36
C HIS A 15 -11.72 29.15 -3.87
N LEU A 16 -10.60 28.71 -3.31
CA LEU A 16 -10.48 27.38 -2.72
C LEU A 16 -11.22 27.29 -1.38
N PRO A 17 -11.83 26.13 -1.06
CA PRO A 17 -12.26 25.82 0.29
C PRO A 17 -11.09 25.92 1.28
N PRO A 18 -11.33 26.29 2.54
CA PRO A 18 -10.27 26.48 3.52
C PRO A 18 -9.28 25.30 3.62
N PRO A 19 -9.71 24.02 3.62
CA PRO A 19 -8.77 22.89 3.69
C PRO A 19 -7.87 22.76 2.46
N LEU A 20 -8.41 23.01 1.25
CA LEU A 20 -7.63 22.99 0.01
C LEU A 20 -6.70 24.20 -0.09
N TYR A 21 -7.11 25.36 0.43
CA TYR A 21 -6.25 26.53 0.51
C TYR A 21 -5.05 26.29 1.44
N VAL A 22 -5.30 25.73 2.64
CA VAL A 22 -4.22 25.32 3.56
C VAL A 22 -3.26 24.36 2.88
N LEU A 23 -3.79 23.31 2.23
CA LEU A 23 -2.96 22.35 1.48
C LEU A 23 -2.11 23.05 0.41
N PHE A 24 -2.71 23.93 -0.39
CA PHE A 24 -2.03 24.67 -1.45
C PHE A 24 -0.88 25.53 -0.90
N VAL A 25 -1.13 26.33 0.15
CA VAL A 25 -0.12 27.19 0.77
C VAL A 25 1.02 26.35 1.37
N GLN A 26 0.70 25.28 2.10
CA GLN A 26 1.72 24.46 2.74
C GLN A 26 2.53 23.64 1.73
N ALA A 27 1.91 23.11 0.68
CA ALA A 27 2.59 22.36 -0.37
C ALA A 27 3.51 23.27 -1.21
N THR A 28 3.05 24.48 -1.55
CA THR A 28 3.88 25.46 -2.28
C THR A 28 5.05 25.92 -1.42
N ALA A 29 4.85 26.21 -0.14
CA ALA A 29 5.92 26.56 0.79
C ALA A 29 6.95 25.44 0.92
N TYR A 30 6.52 24.17 1.08
CA TYR A 30 7.42 23.03 1.15
C TYR A 30 8.21 22.82 -0.14
N GLY A 31 7.56 22.97 -1.30
CA GLY A 31 8.22 22.86 -2.61
C GLY A 31 9.29 23.92 -2.84
N GLN A 32 9.07 25.14 -2.33
CA GLN A 32 10.05 26.23 -2.40
C GLN A 32 11.20 26.06 -1.39
N ALA A 33 10.89 25.64 -0.16
CA ALA A 33 11.86 25.58 0.93
C ALA A 33 12.71 24.31 0.94
N CYS A 34 12.12 23.15 0.67
CA CYS A 34 12.74 21.85 0.93
C CYS A 34 12.86 20.98 -0.33
N ASP A 35 11.88 21.02 -1.23
CA ASP A 35 11.79 20.04 -2.32
C ASP A 35 11.32 20.62 -3.66
N LYS A 36 12.29 21.05 -4.47
CA LYS A 36 12.03 21.62 -5.81
C LYS A 36 11.44 20.61 -6.82
N THR A 37 11.37 19.32 -6.48
CA THR A 37 10.76 18.29 -7.33
C THR A 37 9.23 18.18 -7.17
N LEU A 38 8.68 18.92 -6.19
CA LEU A 38 7.25 19.04 -5.97
C LEU A 38 6.68 20.19 -6.81
N SER A 39 5.60 19.89 -7.54
CA SER A 39 4.82 20.89 -8.29
C SER A 39 3.37 20.89 -7.84
N VAL A 40 2.75 22.08 -7.82
CA VAL A 40 1.38 22.31 -7.34
C VAL A 40 0.60 23.03 -8.44
N ALA A 41 -0.64 22.58 -8.66
CA ALA A 41 -1.58 23.24 -9.55
C ALA A 41 -3.00 23.22 -8.96
N ILE A 42 -3.82 24.18 -9.36
CA ILE A 42 -5.25 24.21 -9.05
C ILE A 42 -6.00 23.89 -10.34
N GLU A 43 -6.92 22.93 -10.28
CA GLU A 43 -7.73 22.52 -11.42
C GLU A 43 -9.22 22.65 -11.10
N GLY A 44 -10.02 23.03 -12.10
CA GLY A 44 -11.47 23.11 -12.00
C GLY A 44 -12.06 24.42 -12.55
N SER A 45 -13.36 24.62 -12.34
CA SER A 45 -14.10 25.80 -12.79
C SER A 45 -14.15 26.88 -11.70
N VAL A 46 -13.54 28.03 -11.97
CA VAL A 46 -13.58 29.20 -11.08
C VAL A 46 -14.97 29.83 -11.05
N ASP A 47 -15.69 29.79 -12.16
CA ASP A 47 -17.02 30.40 -12.26
C ASP A 47 -18.04 29.64 -11.42
N GLU A 48 -17.98 28.30 -11.43
CA GLU A 48 -18.79 27.47 -10.54
C GLU A 48 -18.42 27.67 -9.07
N ALA A 49 -17.14 27.82 -8.76
CA ALA A 49 -16.69 28.11 -7.40
C ALA A 49 -17.22 29.45 -6.90
N LYS A 50 -17.20 30.50 -7.74
CA LYS A 50 -17.78 31.82 -7.42
C LYS A 50 -19.29 31.74 -7.21
N ALA A 51 -20.00 30.91 -7.96
CA ALA A 51 -21.43 30.73 -7.81
C ALA A 51 -21.80 30.13 -6.45
N LEU A 52 -20.93 29.30 -5.84
CA LEU A 52 -21.15 28.75 -4.49
C LEU A 52 -21.03 29.78 -3.36
N PHE A 53 -20.32 30.90 -3.59
CA PHE A 53 -20.18 31.99 -2.61
C PHE A 53 -21.28 33.04 -2.71
N LYS A 54 -22.09 33.03 -3.77
CA LYS A 54 -23.27 33.89 -3.82
C LYS A 54 -24.25 33.36 -2.78
N PRO A 55 -24.67 34.17 -1.78
CA PRO A 55 -25.79 33.78 -0.95
C PRO A 55 -26.98 33.49 -1.89
N PRO A 56 -27.86 32.53 -1.55
CA PRO A 56 -29.12 32.42 -2.26
C PRO A 56 -29.73 33.82 -2.26
N GLU A 57 -29.93 34.41 -3.44
CA GLU A 57 -30.67 35.67 -3.52
C GLU A 57 -31.97 35.43 -2.75
N ASP A 58 -32.24 36.32 -1.79
CA ASP A 58 -33.49 36.33 -1.04
C ASP A 58 -34.61 36.15 -2.06
N SER A 59 -35.18 34.95 -2.13
CA SER A 59 -36.53 34.78 -2.63
C SER A 59 -37.38 35.50 -1.61
N GLN A 60 -37.54 36.81 -1.82
CA GLN A 60 -38.67 37.53 -1.32
C GLN A 60 -39.88 36.74 -1.81
N ASP A 61 -40.42 35.93 -0.91
CA ASP A 61 -41.79 35.46 -0.97
C ASP A 61 -42.65 36.74 -0.94
N ASP A 62 -42.84 37.34 -2.12
CA ASP A 62 -44.01 38.14 -2.40
C ASP A 62 -45.19 37.15 -2.35
N GLU A 63 -45.67 36.89 -1.13
CA GLU A 63 -47.03 36.41 -0.87
C GLU A 63 -47.99 37.51 -1.35
N SER A 64 -48.12 37.62 -2.68
CA SER A 64 -49.22 38.34 -3.31
C SER A 64 -50.38 37.36 -3.41
N ASP A 65 -51.17 37.40 -2.34
CA ASP A 65 -52.51 36.86 -2.22
C ASP A 65 -53.33 37.20 -3.48
N SER A 66 -53.47 36.24 -4.39
CA SER A 66 -54.41 36.31 -5.50
C SER A 66 -55.12 34.97 -5.65
N ASP A 67 -56.23 34.92 -4.94
CA ASP A 67 -57.31 33.96 -5.05
C ASP A 67 -57.85 33.98 -6.51
N ALA A 68 -57.45 32.99 -7.31
CA ALA A 68 -58.08 32.69 -8.58
C ALA A 68 -57.90 31.20 -8.89
N GLU A 69 -58.99 30.45 -8.66
CA GLU A 69 -59.17 29.10 -9.18
C GLU A 69 -58.94 29.10 -10.69
N GLU A 70 -57.99 28.30 -11.18
CA GLU A 70 -58.11 27.69 -12.50
C GLU A 70 -57.37 26.35 -12.55
N GLU A 71 -58.16 25.29 -12.74
CA GLU A 71 -57.72 23.94 -13.02
C GLU A 71 -56.83 23.90 -14.27
N GLN A 72 -55.53 23.62 -14.10
CA GLN A 72 -54.75 22.96 -15.15
C GLN A 72 -53.94 21.80 -14.59
N THR A 73 -54.46 20.62 -14.85
CA THR A 73 -53.84 19.32 -14.65
C THR A 73 -52.55 19.18 -15.48
N THR A 74 -51.42 19.65 -14.97
CA THR A 74 -50.12 19.10 -15.34
C THR A 74 -49.72 18.09 -14.27
N LYS A 75 -49.90 16.80 -14.60
CA LYS A 75 -49.42 15.68 -13.78
C LYS A 75 -47.88 15.71 -13.72
N ARG A 76 -47.31 16.61 -12.91
CA ARG A 76 -45.95 16.47 -12.38
C ARG A 76 -45.96 15.18 -11.56
N ARG A 77 -45.46 14.10 -12.16
CA ARG A 77 -45.17 12.84 -11.46
C ARG A 77 -44.39 13.19 -10.20
N ARG A 78 -45.00 13.01 -9.02
CA ARG A 78 -44.27 13.04 -7.75
C ARG A 78 -43.09 12.07 -7.89
N PRO A 79 -41.84 12.53 -7.71
CA PRO A 79 -40.70 11.64 -7.82
C PRO A 79 -40.86 10.53 -6.78
N THR A 80 -40.75 9.29 -7.24
CA THR A 80 -40.78 8.08 -6.42
C THR A 80 -39.76 8.22 -5.30
N LEU A 81 -40.07 7.79 -4.07
CA LEU A 81 -39.20 7.95 -2.88
C LEU A 81 -37.73 7.55 -3.12
N GLY A 82 -37.49 6.52 -3.95
CA GLY A 82 -36.13 6.11 -4.35
C GLY A 82 -35.36 7.18 -5.14
N VAL A 83 -36.02 7.87 -6.08
CA VAL A 83 -35.40 8.95 -6.89
C VAL A 83 -35.01 10.13 -5.99
N GLN A 84 -35.85 10.46 -5.01
CA GLN A 84 -35.55 11.54 -4.05
C GLN A 84 -34.36 11.20 -3.13
N LEU A 85 -34.18 9.93 -2.77
CA LEU A 85 -33.03 9.50 -1.97
C LEU A 85 -31.74 9.52 -2.79
N ASP A 86 -31.78 9.13 -4.06
CA ASP A 86 -30.61 9.18 -4.94
C ASP A 86 -30.16 10.62 -5.24
N ASP A 87 -31.10 11.54 -5.44
CA ASP A 87 -30.77 12.96 -5.60
C ASP A 87 -30.13 13.53 -4.32
N LYS A 88 -30.67 13.18 -3.14
CA LYS A 88 -30.07 13.55 -1.85
C LYS A 88 -28.67 12.95 -1.64
N ARG A 89 -28.43 11.71 -2.09
CA ARG A 89 -27.11 11.08 -2.05
C ARG A 89 -26.12 11.83 -2.93
N LYS A 90 -26.50 12.15 -4.18
CA LYS A 90 -25.65 12.92 -5.10
C LYS A 90 -25.34 14.31 -4.56
N GLU A 91 -26.33 14.97 -3.98
CA GLU A 91 -26.15 16.27 -3.35
C GLU A 91 -25.19 16.19 -2.16
N MET A 92 -25.36 15.21 -1.28
CA MET A 92 -24.46 14.99 -0.14
C MET A 92 -23.02 14.64 -0.57
N LEU A 93 -22.84 13.90 -1.67
CA LEU A 93 -21.54 13.53 -2.22
C LEU A 93 -20.96 14.58 -3.21
N LYS A 94 -21.58 15.76 -3.29
CA LYS A 94 -21.16 16.82 -4.22
C LYS A 94 -19.74 17.28 -3.92
N ARG A 95 -18.89 17.25 -4.96
CA ARG A 95 -17.54 17.78 -4.92
C ARG A 95 -17.52 19.27 -5.11
N HIS A 96 -16.56 19.91 -4.46
CA HIS A 96 -16.19 21.26 -4.80
C HIS A 96 -15.65 21.31 -6.24
N PRO A 97 -16.03 22.31 -7.05
CA PRO A 97 -15.63 22.40 -8.47
C PRO A 97 -14.14 22.65 -8.66
N LEU A 98 -13.46 23.22 -7.66
CA LEU A 98 -11.99 23.34 -7.63
C LEU A 98 -11.35 22.22 -6.81
N SER A 99 -10.19 21.77 -7.29
CA SER A 99 -9.35 20.72 -6.74
C SER A 99 -7.87 21.14 -6.78
N VAL A 100 -7.05 20.54 -5.93
CA VAL A 100 -5.59 20.79 -5.90
C VAL A 100 -4.87 19.56 -6.41
N MET A 101 -3.99 19.74 -7.40
CA MET A 101 -3.11 18.68 -7.90
C MET A 101 -1.69 18.89 -7.38
N LEU A 102 -1.11 17.83 -6.82
CA LEU A 102 0.31 17.74 -6.52
C LEU A 102 0.96 16.74 -7.48
N ALA A 103 2.14 17.08 -8.01
CA ALA A 103 2.96 16.17 -8.79
C ALA A 103 4.37 16.10 -8.20
N LEU A 104 4.75 14.90 -7.76
CA LEU A 104 6.07 14.58 -7.20
C LEU A 104 6.91 13.87 -8.25
N LYS A 105 8.01 14.50 -8.68
CA LYS A 105 8.95 13.91 -9.65
C LYS A 105 10.04 13.11 -8.96
N TYR A 106 10.40 11.97 -9.55
CA TYR A 106 11.44 11.07 -9.07
C TYR A 106 12.65 11.10 -10.00
N LYS A 107 13.79 10.57 -9.53
CA LYS A 107 15.05 10.56 -10.29
C LYS A 107 15.01 9.70 -11.55
N ASP A 108 14.09 8.74 -11.61
CA ASP A 108 13.88 7.85 -12.75
C ASP A 108 12.83 8.40 -13.72
N GLU A 109 12.56 9.71 -13.66
CA GLU A 109 11.55 10.42 -14.47
C GLU A 109 10.11 9.91 -14.25
N SER A 110 9.89 9.07 -13.24
CA SER A 110 8.55 8.72 -12.77
C SER A 110 7.91 9.92 -12.07
N VAL A 111 6.57 10.02 -12.12
CA VAL A 111 5.81 11.07 -11.45
C VAL A 111 4.63 10.47 -10.70
N LEU A 112 4.47 10.85 -9.43
CA LEU A 112 3.26 10.58 -8.66
C LEU A 112 2.35 11.80 -8.75
N HIS A 113 1.19 11.63 -9.36
CA HIS A 113 0.12 12.61 -9.42
C HIS A 113 -0.89 12.34 -8.30
N LEU A 114 -1.21 13.38 -7.54
CA LEU A 114 -2.21 13.36 -6.47
C LEU A 114 -3.22 14.46 -6.73
N THR A 115 -4.48 14.10 -6.91
CA THR A 115 -5.57 15.08 -7.07
C THR A 115 -6.44 15.06 -5.83
N PHE A 116 -6.49 16.18 -5.13
CA PHE A 116 -7.24 16.38 -3.89
C PHE A 116 -8.57 17.06 -4.19
N TYR A 117 -9.66 16.39 -3.83
CA TYR A 117 -11.01 16.91 -3.89
C TYR A 117 -11.54 17.24 -2.49
N TYR A 118 -12.53 18.12 -2.43
CA TYR A 118 -13.23 18.44 -1.19
C TYR A 118 -14.72 18.14 -1.32
N LEU A 119 -15.27 17.40 -0.36
CA LEU A 119 -16.69 17.08 -0.26
C LEU A 119 -17.32 18.04 0.74
N MET A 120 -17.97 19.08 0.23
CA MET A 120 -18.43 20.23 1.03
C MET A 120 -19.44 19.83 2.12
N ASN A 121 -20.39 18.96 1.79
CA ASN A 121 -21.47 18.55 2.71
C ASN A 121 -21.00 17.54 3.77
N LEU A 122 -19.91 16.83 3.49
CA LEU A 122 -19.30 15.86 4.39
C LEU A 122 -18.11 16.42 5.18
N ASN A 123 -17.67 17.63 4.84
CA ASN A 123 -16.48 18.30 5.37
C ASN A 123 -15.25 17.39 5.42
N ILE A 124 -14.97 16.68 4.32
CA ILE A 124 -13.80 15.81 4.20
C ILE A 124 -13.09 16.06 2.87
N MET A 125 -11.79 15.85 2.88
CA MET A 125 -10.99 15.82 1.66
C MET A 125 -10.82 14.38 1.17
N THR A 126 -10.61 14.20 -0.12
CA THR A 126 -10.34 12.89 -0.73
C THR A 126 -9.16 13.03 -1.69
N VAL A 127 -8.45 11.94 -1.97
CA VAL A 127 -7.33 11.94 -2.91
C VAL A 127 -7.49 10.83 -3.94
N LYS A 128 -7.16 11.14 -5.19
CA LYS A 128 -6.87 10.16 -6.23
C LYS A 128 -5.39 10.16 -6.54
N ALA A 129 -4.83 8.97 -6.71
CA ALA A 129 -3.41 8.79 -6.99
C ALA A 129 -3.23 8.18 -8.39
N ARG A 130 -2.21 8.62 -9.11
CA ARG A 130 -1.79 7.99 -10.36
C ARG A 130 -0.28 8.06 -10.47
N VAL A 131 0.36 6.94 -10.74
CA VAL A 131 1.79 6.90 -11.08
C VAL A 131 1.94 6.86 -12.59
N THR A 132 2.77 7.75 -13.11
CA THR A 132 3.22 7.73 -14.52
C THR A 132 4.71 7.47 -14.54
N THR A 133 5.16 6.66 -15.49
CA THR A 133 6.58 6.33 -15.68
C THR A 133 7.04 6.80 -17.04
N ALA A 134 8.31 7.17 -17.17
CA ALA A 134 8.87 7.70 -18.42
C ALA A 134 8.84 6.68 -19.57
N THR A 135 8.85 5.38 -19.24
CA THR A 135 8.67 4.29 -20.20
C THR A 135 7.42 3.50 -19.83
N GLU A 136 6.69 3.01 -20.83
CA GLU A 136 5.61 2.06 -20.60
C GLU A 136 6.16 0.84 -19.88
N LEU A 137 5.70 0.62 -18.64
CA LEU A 137 6.08 -0.52 -17.85
C LEU A 137 5.32 -1.75 -18.35
N ILE A 138 6.04 -2.73 -18.89
CA ILE A 138 5.50 -4.07 -19.06
C ILE A 138 5.19 -4.61 -17.66
N THR A 139 3.90 -4.71 -17.34
CA THR A 139 3.44 -5.09 -16.01
C THR A 139 3.51 -6.61 -15.87
N PRO A 140 4.31 -7.17 -14.96
CA PRO A 140 4.33 -8.61 -14.71
C PRO A 140 2.98 -9.04 -14.13
N ILE A 141 2.57 -10.28 -14.38
CA ILE A 141 1.24 -10.78 -13.98
C ILE A 141 1.07 -10.67 -12.45
N SER A 142 2.14 -10.97 -11.73
CA SER A 142 2.25 -10.95 -10.28
C SER A 142 2.35 -9.53 -9.71
N ALA A 143 2.54 -8.49 -10.52
CA ALA A 143 2.47 -7.13 -10.00
C ALA A 143 1.05 -6.73 -9.62
N GLY A 144 0.02 -7.28 -10.29
CA GLY A 144 -1.38 -7.02 -9.98
C GLY A 144 -1.65 -5.58 -9.55
N ASP A 145 -2.02 -5.41 -8.27
CA ASP A 145 -2.42 -4.13 -7.69
C ASP A 145 -1.26 -3.23 -7.17
N LEU A 146 0.01 -3.60 -7.36
CA LEU A 146 1.17 -2.87 -6.81
C LEU A 146 1.17 -1.36 -7.13
N LEU A 147 0.80 -1.00 -8.36
CA LEU A 147 0.73 0.37 -8.86
C LEU A 147 -0.72 0.82 -9.11
N SER A 148 -1.71 0.05 -8.64
CA SER A 148 -3.12 0.40 -8.80
C SER A 148 -3.41 1.74 -8.11
N PRO A 149 -4.11 2.67 -8.80
CA PRO A 149 -4.58 3.93 -8.20
C PRO A 149 -5.32 3.75 -6.87
N ASP A 150 -6.02 2.63 -6.73
CA ASP A 150 -6.96 2.36 -5.64
C ASP A 150 -6.28 1.91 -4.34
N SER A 151 -5.08 1.33 -4.41
CA SER A 151 -4.42 0.75 -3.23
C SER A 151 -2.99 1.23 -2.99
N ILE A 152 -2.38 1.96 -3.92
CA ILE A 152 -0.98 2.39 -3.81
C ILE A 152 -0.69 3.21 -2.54
N LEU A 153 -1.65 4.02 -2.09
CA LEU A 153 -1.54 4.86 -0.89
C LEU A 153 -2.21 4.26 0.35
N SER A 154 -2.77 3.05 0.26
CA SER A 154 -3.31 2.36 1.42
C SER A 154 -2.23 2.15 2.49
N CYS A 155 -2.62 2.30 3.75
CA CYS A 155 -1.74 2.13 4.90
C CYS A 155 -0.43 2.95 4.78
N LEU A 156 -0.50 4.17 4.22
CA LEU A 156 0.64 5.11 4.26
C LEU A 156 0.95 5.47 5.72
N TYR A 157 -0.10 5.70 6.51
CA TYR A 157 -0.06 5.62 7.97
C TYR A 157 -0.61 4.26 8.41
N PRO A 158 -0.08 3.68 9.51
CA PRO A 158 -0.54 2.38 10.00
C PRO A 158 -2.06 2.35 10.24
N GLY A 159 -2.75 1.36 9.68
CA GLY A 159 -4.20 1.16 9.81
C GLY A 159 -5.08 2.13 9.02
N ASP A 160 -4.51 3.04 8.22
CA ASP A 160 -5.27 3.98 7.40
C ASP A 160 -5.58 3.39 6.02
N HIS A 161 -6.69 2.65 5.94
CA HIS A 161 -7.11 1.99 4.71
C HIS A 161 -7.87 2.89 3.73
N GLY A 162 -8.31 4.08 4.15
CA GLY A 162 -9.09 4.99 3.30
C GLY A 162 -10.46 4.45 2.87
N LYS A 163 -11.05 3.54 3.64
CA LYS A 163 -12.39 2.95 3.39
C LYS A 163 -13.49 3.55 4.30
N LYS A 164 -13.11 4.15 5.43
CA LYS A 164 -14.03 4.70 6.44
C LYS A 164 -13.99 6.23 6.41
N THR A 165 -15.11 6.88 6.77
CA THR A 165 -15.16 8.34 6.92
C THR A 165 -14.34 8.79 8.14
N PRO A 166 -13.43 9.78 8.00
CA PRO A 166 -12.72 10.37 9.13
C PRO A 166 -13.63 11.15 10.08
N ASN A 167 -14.72 11.74 9.56
CA ASN A 167 -15.65 12.54 10.34
C ASN A 167 -16.79 11.66 10.90
N PRO A 168 -16.95 11.55 12.23
CA PRO A 168 -18.03 10.77 12.84
C PRO A 168 -19.43 11.30 12.49
N ALA A 169 -19.59 12.61 12.26
CA ALA A 169 -20.89 13.19 11.90
C ALA A 169 -21.44 12.61 10.59
N ASN A 170 -20.56 12.21 9.67
CA ASN A 170 -20.95 11.66 8.39
C ASN A 170 -21.66 10.31 8.53
N GLN A 171 -21.41 9.54 9.60
CA GLN A 171 -22.11 8.29 9.84
C GLN A 171 -23.62 8.53 10.01
N TYR A 172 -24.00 9.53 10.81
CA TYR A 172 -25.40 9.92 10.98
C TYR A 172 -26.02 10.49 9.69
N GLN A 173 -25.23 11.23 8.91
CA GLN A 173 -25.69 11.74 7.61
C GLN A 173 -25.93 10.59 6.61
N PHE A 174 -25.06 9.58 6.60
CA PHE A 174 -25.18 8.39 5.76
C PHE A 174 -26.41 7.56 6.11
N ASP A 175 -26.68 7.35 7.40
CA ASP A 175 -27.88 6.64 7.86
C ASP A 175 -29.16 7.33 7.38
N LYS A 176 -29.18 8.68 7.37
CA LYS A 176 -30.33 9.47 6.91
C LYS A 176 -30.65 9.31 5.42
N VAL A 177 -29.64 9.02 4.58
CA VAL A 177 -29.81 8.84 3.13
C VAL A 177 -29.58 7.39 2.67
N GLY A 178 -29.44 6.46 3.62
CA GLY A 178 -29.23 5.04 3.35
C GLY A 178 -27.93 4.73 2.60
N ILE A 179 -26.83 5.41 2.90
CA ILE A 179 -25.49 5.01 2.44
C ILE A 179 -24.91 4.04 3.46
N LEU A 180 -24.68 2.79 3.04
CA LEU A 180 -24.14 1.75 3.93
C LEU A 180 -22.62 1.84 4.08
N THR A 181 -21.93 2.15 3.00
CA THR A 181 -20.47 2.14 2.94
C THR A 181 -19.97 3.19 1.95
N LEU A 182 -18.94 3.93 2.34
CA LEU A 182 -18.30 4.90 1.45
C LEU A 182 -17.46 4.21 0.36
N ARG A 183 -17.06 2.94 0.56
CA ARG A 183 -16.21 2.17 -0.36
C ARG A 183 -16.72 2.21 -1.80
N ASP A 184 -18.03 2.13 -1.97
CA ASP A 184 -18.68 2.06 -3.29
C ASP A 184 -18.51 3.36 -4.08
N TYR A 185 -18.27 4.47 -3.37
CA TYR A 185 -18.06 5.79 -3.96
C TYR A 185 -16.59 6.20 -4.03
N VAL A 186 -15.68 5.42 -3.45
CA VAL A 186 -14.24 5.77 -3.39
C VAL A 186 -13.61 5.79 -4.78
N LEU A 187 -13.99 4.90 -5.68
CA LEU A 187 -13.49 4.89 -7.06
C LEU A 187 -13.80 6.21 -7.78
N ASP A 188 -14.99 6.76 -7.53
CA ASP A 188 -15.41 8.02 -8.10
C ASP A 188 -14.79 9.20 -7.36
N LEU A 189 -14.97 9.29 -6.04
CA LEU A 189 -14.66 10.45 -5.21
C LEU A 189 -13.18 10.54 -4.82
N GLY A 190 -12.47 9.42 -4.76
CA GLY A 190 -11.14 9.29 -4.16
C GLY A 190 -11.20 8.80 -2.70
N HIS A 191 -10.04 8.50 -2.15
CA HIS A 191 -9.91 7.94 -0.80
C HIS A 191 -9.83 9.04 0.27
N PRO A 192 -10.66 9.00 1.32
CA PRO A 192 -10.61 9.94 2.44
C PRO A 192 -9.63 9.49 3.53
N TYR A 193 -8.35 9.36 3.20
CA TYR A 193 -7.34 8.98 4.20
C TYR A 193 -7.23 10.02 5.33
N LEU A 194 -6.79 9.59 6.51
CA LEU A 194 -6.56 10.46 7.66
C LEU A 194 -5.38 11.41 7.43
N TRP A 195 -4.30 10.92 6.80
CA TRP A 195 -3.14 11.76 6.48
C TRP A 195 -3.52 12.89 5.52
N VAL A 196 -4.46 12.64 4.61
CA VAL A 196 -5.00 13.67 3.71
C VAL A 196 -5.64 14.78 4.54
N GLN A 197 -6.54 14.44 5.46
CA GLN A 197 -7.21 15.43 6.32
C GLN A 197 -6.20 16.30 7.08
N LYS A 198 -5.17 15.67 7.65
CA LYS A 198 -4.10 16.37 8.37
C LYS A 198 -3.33 17.35 7.47
N LEU A 199 -3.04 16.99 6.22
CA LEU A 199 -2.44 17.92 5.26
C LEU A 199 -3.36 19.09 4.90
N GLY A 200 -4.68 18.90 4.97
CA GLY A 200 -5.66 19.97 4.84
C GLY A 200 -5.91 20.78 6.11
N GLY A 201 -5.21 20.45 7.21
CA GLY A 201 -5.43 21.08 8.51
C GLY A 201 -6.71 20.61 9.22
N LEU A 202 -7.41 19.59 8.72
CA LEU A 202 -8.61 19.04 9.35
C LEU A 202 -8.21 18.01 10.41
N HIS A 203 -8.66 18.22 11.64
CA HIS A 203 -8.47 17.29 12.75
C HIS A 203 -9.81 16.72 13.20
N PHE A 204 -9.93 15.39 13.20
CA PHE A 204 -11.10 14.67 13.70
C PHE A 204 -10.69 13.94 14.99
N PRO A 205 -10.97 14.50 16.19
CA PRO A 205 -10.64 13.84 17.44
C PRO A 205 -11.43 12.53 17.57
N LYS A 206 -10.76 11.45 18.02
CA LYS A 206 -11.44 10.18 18.33
C LYS A 206 -12.25 10.24 19.63
N GLU A 207 -11.97 11.20 20.51
CA GLU A 207 -12.39 11.17 21.93
C GLU A 207 -13.10 12.45 22.41
N GLN A 208 -13.17 13.52 21.61
CA GLN A 208 -13.87 14.75 22.01
C GLN A 208 -14.71 15.34 20.87
N PRO A 209 -16.00 15.63 21.10
CA PRO A 209 -16.86 16.25 20.10
C PRO A 209 -16.46 17.71 19.91
N GLN A 210 -15.84 18.03 18.79
CA GLN A 210 -15.74 19.41 18.30
C GLN A 210 -16.87 19.65 17.30
N TYR A 211 -17.64 20.72 17.52
CA TYR A 211 -18.80 21.09 16.71
C TYR A 211 -18.42 21.66 15.33
N THR A 212 -17.18 22.13 15.15
CA THR A 212 -16.66 22.65 13.88
C THR A 212 -15.20 22.25 13.71
N VAL A 213 -14.89 21.56 12.61
CA VAL A 213 -13.50 21.25 12.23
C VAL A 213 -13.01 22.37 11.32
N ILE A 214 -12.18 23.24 11.87
CA ILE A 214 -11.56 24.36 11.15
C ILE A 214 -10.18 23.90 10.65
N ALA A 215 -9.84 24.31 9.43
CA ALA A 215 -8.53 24.00 8.85
C ALA A 215 -7.40 24.75 9.58
N ASP A 216 -6.46 24.00 10.16
CA ASP A 216 -5.29 24.53 10.85
C ASP A 216 -4.00 24.40 10.01
N HIS A 217 -3.35 25.54 9.76
CA HIS A 217 -2.06 25.60 9.08
C HIS A 217 -0.95 24.88 9.85
N SER A 218 -0.94 24.94 11.19
CA SER A 218 0.12 24.37 12.02
C SER A 218 0.11 22.83 11.96
N LEU A 219 -1.08 22.24 11.96
CA LEU A 219 -1.26 20.80 11.77
C LEU A 219 -0.75 20.34 10.40
N SER A 220 -1.08 21.06 9.33
CA SER A 220 -0.61 20.72 7.99
C SER A 220 0.91 20.85 7.88
N ALA A 221 1.48 21.96 8.37
CA ALA A 221 2.92 22.21 8.36
C ALA A 221 3.72 21.08 9.04
N SER A 222 3.28 20.64 10.22
CA SER A 222 3.97 19.60 11.00
C SER A 222 3.95 18.21 10.34
N HIS A 223 2.97 17.93 9.48
CA HIS A 223 2.84 16.64 8.79
C HIS A 223 3.36 16.65 7.35
N MET A 224 3.54 17.84 6.75
CA MET A 224 3.87 17.98 5.33
C MET A 224 5.14 17.21 4.96
N GLU A 225 6.26 17.50 5.62
CA GLU A 225 7.55 16.87 5.30
C GLU A 225 7.52 15.34 5.48
N THR A 226 7.01 14.87 6.61
CA THR A 226 6.92 13.44 6.92
C THR A 226 6.06 12.72 5.88
N THR A 227 4.90 13.29 5.52
CA THR A 227 4.00 12.68 4.54
C THR A 227 4.64 12.64 3.15
N MET A 228 5.29 13.73 2.71
CA MET A 228 5.98 13.77 1.42
C MET A 228 7.11 12.74 1.34
N LYS A 229 7.89 12.56 2.43
CA LYS A 229 8.91 11.51 2.52
C LYS A 229 8.33 10.10 2.44
N LEU A 230 7.20 9.85 3.10
CA LEU A 230 6.51 8.56 3.06
C LEU A 230 5.97 8.26 1.65
N LEU A 231 5.35 9.24 0.99
CA LEU A 231 4.89 9.12 -0.40
C LEU A 231 6.06 8.79 -1.34
N LYS A 232 7.19 9.47 -1.17
CA LYS A 232 8.40 9.17 -1.95
C LYS A 232 8.89 7.75 -1.74
N THR A 233 9.04 7.34 -0.49
CA THR A 233 9.50 6.00 -0.11
C THR A 233 8.55 4.92 -0.64
N ARG A 234 7.23 5.15 -0.56
CA ARG A 234 6.20 4.23 -1.04
C ARG A 234 6.29 4.00 -2.54
N VAL A 235 6.36 5.06 -3.35
CA VAL A 235 6.43 4.89 -4.81
C VAL A 235 7.73 4.21 -5.21
N GLN A 236 8.86 4.60 -4.61
CA GLN A 236 10.15 3.96 -4.88
C GLN A 236 10.14 2.47 -4.52
N SER A 237 9.54 2.10 -3.38
CA SER A 237 9.47 0.69 -2.97
C SER A 237 8.54 -0.13 -3.88
N ARG A 238 7.40 0.44 -4.32
CA ARG A 238 6.49 -0.22 -5.28
C ARG A 238 7.12 -0.38 -6.66
N LEU A 239 7.82 0.64 -7.17
CA LEU A 239 8.56 0.54 -8.44
C LEU A 239 9.71 -0.47 -8.36
N ALA A 240 10.40 -0.55 -7.22
CA ALA A 240 11.42 -1.56 -6.99
C ALA A 240 10.83 -2.98 -6.97
N LEU A 241 9.72 -3.19 -6.24
CA LEU A 241 9.00 -4.47 -6.24
C LEU A 241 8.53 -4.86 -7.65
N HIS A 242 7.99 -3.91 -8.42
CA HIS A 242 7.57 -4.15 -9.80
C HIS A 242 8.74 -4.68 -10.66
N LYS A 243 9.91 -4.05 -10.57
CA LYS A 243 11.13 -4.52 -11.27
C LYS A 243 11.58 -5.90 -10.78
N GLN A 244 11.51 -6.15 -9.47
CA GLN A 244 11.86 -7.44 -8.90
C GLN A 244 10.92 -8.55 -9.38
N PHE A 245 9.62 -8.31 -9.39
CA PHE A 245 8.62 -9.30 -9.81
C PHE A 245 8.79 -9.70 -11.27
N ALA A 246 9.10 -8.73 -12.14
CA ALA A 246 9.44 -9.03 -13.53
C ALA A 246 10.61 -10.03 -13.63
N SER A 247 11.61 -9.98 -12.75
CA SER A 247 12.68 -10.98 -12.70
C SER A 247 12.23 -12.30 -12.08
N LEU A 248 11.46 -12.25 -10.98
CA LEU A 248 11.01 -13.44 -10.24
C LEU A 248 10.09 -14.34 -11.06
N GLU A 249 9.25 -13.78 -11.94
CA GLU A 249 8.41 -14.56 -12.86
C GLU A 249 9.21 -15.40 -13.85
N HIS A 250 10.43 -14.97 -14.17
CA HIS A 250 11.36 -15.74 -15.00
C HIS A 250 12.21 -16.73 -14.18
N GLY A 251 11.90 -16.92 -12.89
CA GLY A 251 12.63 -17.80 -11.98
C GLY A 251 14.00 -17.26 -11.55
N ILE A 252 14.29 -15.98 -11.83
CA ILE A 252 15.57 -15.34 -11.51
C ILE A 252 15.38 -14.47 -10.27
N VAL A 253 16.08 -14.79 -9.19
CA VAL A 253 16.12 -13.96 -7.97
C VAL A 253 17.18 -12.86 -8.15
N PRO A 254 16.80 -11.58 -8.32
CA PRO A 254 17.78 -10.54 -8.57
C PRO A 254 18.44 -10.11 -7.26
N VAL A 255 19.74 -10.38 -7.14
CA VAL A 255 20.58 -9.96 -6.01
C VAL A 255 21.54 -8.87 -6.48
N THR A 256 21.55 -7.72 -5.80
CA THR A 256 22.46 -6.63 -6.15
C THR A 256 23.90 -6.94 -5.73
N SER A 257 24.88 -6.31 -6.39
CA SER A 257 26.32 -6.43 -6.05
C SER A 257 26.59 -6.22 -4.57
N ASP A 258 25.91 -5.23 -3.99
CA ASP A 258 26.07 -4.81 -2.60
C ASP A 258 25.52 -5.84 -1.60
N CYS A 259 24.79 -6.86 -2.05
CA CYS A 259 24.22 -7.92 -1.20
C CYS A 259 24.87 -9.28 -1.43
N GLN A 260 25.83 -9.42 -2.37
CA GLN A 260 26.43 -10.71 -2.71
C GLN A 260 27.16 -11.36 -1.53
N TYR A 261 27.78 -10.56 -0.66
CA TYR A 261 28.49 -11.07 0.52
C TYR A 261 27.58 -11.77 1.54
N LEU A 262 26.26 -11.56 1.47
CA LEU A 262 25.27 -12.17 2.36
C LEU A 262 25.03 -13.66 2.04
N PHE A 263 25.50 -14.13 0.88
CA PHE A 263 25.22 -15.45 0.35
C PHE A 263 26.51 -16.18 -0.05
N PRO A 264 26.52 -17.52 -0.06
CA PRO A 264 27.60 -18.28 -0.68
C PRO A 264 27.59 -18.10 -2.21
N ALA A 265 28.75 -18.25 -2.84
CA ALA A 265 28.90 -18.06 -4.29
C ALA A 265 28.08 -19.07 -5.13
N LYS A 266 27.99 -20.33 -4.68
CA LYS A 266 27.21 -21.38 -5.34
C LYS A 266 25.90 -21.60 -4.60
N VAL A 267 24.77 -21.47 -5.30
CA VAL A 267 23.42 -21.81 -4.81
C VAL A 267 22.77 -22.72 -5.86
N VAL A 268 22.24 -23.87 -5.43
CA VAL A 268 21.75 -24.93 -6.34
C VAL A 268 20.23 -24.91 -6.44
N SER A 269 19.55 -24.72 -5.31
CA SER A 269 18.10 -24.54 -5.27
C SER A 269 17.69 -23.30 -6.04
N ARG A 270 16.61 -23.41 -6.83
CA ARG A 270 16.13 -22.34 -7.72
C ARG A 270 14.65 -22.07 -7.55
N LEU A 271 14.28 -20.81 -7.71
CA LEU A 271 12.89 -20.39 -7.82
C LEU A 271 12.34 -20.88 -9.17
N VAL A 272 11.27 -21.67 -9.14
CA VAL A 272 10.62 -22.18 -10.35
C VAL A 272 9.26 -21.53 -10.62
N LYS A 273 8.63 -20.97 -9.58
CA LYS A 273 7.33 -20.32 -9.68
C LYS A 273 7.24 -19.17 -8.69
N TRP A 274 6.75 -18.03 -9.17
CA TRP A 274 6.32 -16.88 -8.37
C TRP A 274 4.95 -16.46 -8.88
N VAL A 275 3.93 -16.53 -8.02
CA VAL A 275 2.55 -16.17 -8.40
C VAL A 275 1.88 -15.40 -7.28
N THR A 276 0.99 -14.48 -7.65
CA THR A 276 0.04 -13.89 -6.71
C THR A 276 -1.09 -14.89 -6.40
N ILE A 277 -1.62 -14.85 -5.18
CA ILE A 277 -2.77 -15.63 -4.73
C ILE A 277 -3.76 -14.70 -4.03
N ALA A 278 -5.04 -15.08 -3.98
CA ALA A 278 -6.04 -14.29 -3.27
C ALA A 278 -5.87 -14.39 -1.74
N HIS A 279 -6.52 -13.49 -1.01
CA HIS A 279 -6.53 -13.55 0.46
C HIS A 279 -7.19 -14.83 0.93
N GLU A 280 -8.32 -15.20 0.34
CA GLU A 280 -9.07 -16.41 0.65
C GLU A 280 -8.22 -17.67 0.42
N ASP A 281 -7.52 -17.75 -0.72
CA ASP A 281 -6.63 -18.87 -1.03
C ASP A 281 -5.50 -19.00 0.02
N TYR A 282 -4.96 -17.88 0.51
CA TYR A 282 -3.93 -17.89 1.54
C TYR A 282 -4.44 -18.42 2.89
N LEU A 283 -5.70 -18.11 3.24
CA LEU A 283 -6.34 -18.58 4.47
C LEU A 283 -6.64 -20.09 4.43
N GLU A 284 -6.86 -20.66 3.24
CA GLU A 284 -7.11 -22.09 3.05
C GLU A 284 -5.83 -22.94 3.18
N LEU A 285 -4.65 -22.34 3.09
CA LEU A 285 -3.39 -23.06 3.24
C LEU A 285 -3.23 -23.61 4.66
N HIS A 286 -3.10 -24.94 4.76
CA HIS A 286 -3.05 -25.62 6.05
C HIS A 286 -1.84 -25.22 6.93
N PHE A 287 -0.78 -24.67 6.33
CA PHE A 287 0.48 -24.30 7.00
C PHE A 287 0.62 -22.79 7.27
N THR A 288 -0.45 -21.97 7.11
CA THR A 288 -0.40 -20.51 7.34
C THR A 288 -1.15 -20.04 8.59
N LYS A 289 -1.76 -20.97 9.34
CA LYS A 289 -2.67 -20.68 10.47
C LYS A 289 -2.07 -19.74 11.52
N ASP A 290 -0.81 -19.95 11.92
CA ASP A 290 -0.13 -19.13 12.93
C ASP A 290 -0.09 -17.64 12.54
N ILE A 291 0.08 -17.34 11.25
CA ILE A 291 0.12 -15.96 10.74
C ILE A 291 -1.27 -15.31 10.75
N VAL A 292 -2.29 -16.10 10.44
CA VAL A 292 -3.69 -15.67 10.48
C VAL A 292 -4.12 -15.39 11.91
N GLU A 293 -3.84 -16.30 12.84
CA GLU A 293 -4.16 -16.16 14.26
C GLU A 293 -3.40 -15.01 14.92
N ALA A 294 -2.17 -14.73 14.47
CA ALA A 294 -1.38 -13.57 14.91
C ALA A 294 -1.91 -12.22 14.37
N GLY A 295 -2.92 -12.22 13.48
CA GLY A 295 -3.48 -11.01 12.89
C GLY A 295 -2.56 -10.33 11.86
N LEU A 296 -1.61 -11.07 11.29
CA LEU A 296 -0.66 -10.54 10.32
C LEU A 296 -1.15 -10.69 8.86
N ALA A 297 -2.18 -11.50 8.63
CA ALA A 297 -2.82 -11.72 7.33
C ALA A 297 -4.07 -10.83 7.13
N GLU A 298 -3.85 -9.51 7.02
CA GLU A 298 -4.92 -8.52 6.77
C GLU A 298 -5.43 -8.53 5.32
N ASP A 299 -6.69 -8.14 5.09
CA ASP A 299 -7.31 -8.02 3.76
C ASP A 299 -6.60 -7.02 2.82
N THR A 300 -5.83 -6.09 3.39
CA THR A 300 -5.07 -5.08 2.64
C THR A 300 -3.64 -5.49 2.29
N SER A 301 -3.21 -6.68 2.73
CA SER A 301 -1.91 -7.22 2.36
C SER A 301 -1.93 -7.85 0.97
N LEU A 302 -0.75 -7.97 0.36
CA LEU A 302 -0.57 -8.70 -0.89
C LEU A 302 -0.02 -10.09 -0.60
N TYR A 303 -0.60 -11.10 -1.24
CA TYR A 303 -0.28 -12.49 -1.00
C TYR A 303 0.37 -13.12 -2.23
N TYR A 304 1.44 -13.90 -1.98
CA TYR A 304 2.19 -14.58 -3.02
C TYR A 304 2.52 -16.01 -2.62
N MET A 305 2.72 -16.86 -3.62
CA MET A 305 3.25 -18.20 -3.48
C MET A 305 4.53 -18.33 -4.32
N ALA A 306 5.63 -18.64 -3.63
CA ALA A 306 6.87 -19.05 -4.27
C ALA A 306 7.02 -20.58 -4.22
N LEU A 307 7.56 -21.16 -5.29
CA LEU A 307 7.97 -22.55 -5.32
C LEU A 307 9.47 -22.60 -5.61
N ILE A 308 10.24 -23.16 -4.68
CA ILE A 308 11.68 -23.38 -4.82
C ILE A 308 11.91 -24.89 -4.95
N GLU A 309 12.70 -25.29 -5.93
CA GLU A 309 12.98 -26.72 -6.19
C GLU A 309 14.48 -27.01 -6.24
N ARG A 310 14.83 -28.22 -5.79
CA ARG A 310 16.12 -28.86 -6.03
C ARG A 310 15.91 -30.37 -6.08
N GLY A 311 16.25 -31.00 -7.21
CA GLY A 311 16.00 -32.44 -7.40
C GLY A 311 14.53 -32.77 -7.22
N THR A 312 14.20 -33.76 -6.38
CA THR A 312 12.82 -34.11 -6.07
C THR A 312 12.18 -33.24 -4.97
N ALA A 313 12.97 -32.41 -4.29
CA ALA A 313 12.48 -31.58 -3.18
C ALA A 313 11.78 -30.31 -3.67
N LYS A 314 10.57 -30.08 -3.15
CA LYS A 314 9.73 -28.92 -3.48
C LYS A 314 9.36 -28.14 -2.24
N LEU A 315 9.83 -26.90 -2.14
CA LEU A 315 9.54 -25.99 -1.03
C LEU A 315 8.53 -24.95 -1.51
N GLN A 316 7.31 -25.02 -0.96
CA GLN A 316 6.32 -23.96 -1.06
C GLN A 316 6.60 -22.91 0.01
N ALA A 317 6.57 -21.65 -0.39
CA ALA A 317 6.70 -20.51 0.51
C ALA A 317 5.56 -19.53 0.25
N ALA A 318 4.61 -19.46 1.19
CA ALA A 318 3.55 -18.47 1.18
C ALA A 318 4.08 -17.16 1.78
N VAL A 319 3.87 -16.04 1.09
CA VAL A 319 4.45 -14.74 1.44
C VAL A 319 3.36 -13.70 1.64
N VAL A 320 3.37 -13.05 2.80
CA VAL A 320 2.51 -11.88 3.09
C VAL A 320 3.35 -10.61 2.97
N LEU A 321 2.93 -9.71 2.10
CA LEU A 321 3.57 -8.42 1.87
C LEU A 321 2.63 -7.28 2.28
N ASN A 322 2.94 -6.64 3.41
CA ASN A 322 2.21 -5.47 3.87
C ASN A 322 2.46 -4.25 2.95
N PRO A 323 1.48 -3.36 2.72
CA PRO A 323 1.67 -2.13 1.94
C PRO A 323 2.84 -1.23 2.41
N GLY A 324 3.25 -1.36 3.68
CA GLY A 324 4.42 -0.71 4.28
C GLY A 324 5.78 -1.32 3.93
N TYR A 325 5.91 -2.05 2.81
CA TYR A 325 7.16 -2.68 2.39
C TYR A 325 8.36 -1.70 2.40
N SER A 326 9.54 -2.24 2.74
CA SER A 326 10.79 -1.55 3.12
C SER A 326 10.83 -0.99 4.56
N SER A 327 9.67 -0.82 5.22
CA SER A 327 9.60 -0.54 6.66
C SER A 327 9.11 -1.75 7.46
N ILE A 328 8.16 -2.49 6.89
CA ILE A 328 7.66 -3.76 7.43
C ILE A 328 8.15 -4.88 6.51
N PRO A 329 8.87 -5.90 7.05
CA PRO A 329 9.37 -7.00 6.25
C PRO A 329 8.22 -7.91 5.78
N PRO A 330 8.33 -8.53 4.60
CA PRO A 330 7.47 -9.65 4.22
C PRO A 330 7.65 -10.84 5.18
N VAL A 331 6.55 -11.56 5.41
CA VAL A 331 6.52 -12.74 6.29
C VAL A 331 6.30 -14.00 5.46
N PHE A 332 7.09 -15.04 5.75
CA PHE A 332 7.12 -16.31 5.03
C PHE A 332 6.57 -17.45 5.90
N GLN A 333 5.81 -18.35 5.28
CA GLN A 333 5.42 -19.65 5.83
C GLN A 333 5.82 -20.76 4.87
N LEU A 334 6.39 -21.84 5.39
CA LEU A 334 7.09 -22.85 4.60
C LEU A 334 6.41 -24.22 4.69
N CYS A 335 6.26 -24.87 3.54
CA CYS A 335 5.89 -26.28 3.44
C CYS A 335 6.83 -26.99 2.46
N LEU A 336 7.61 -27.94 2.96
CA LEU A 336 8.53 -28.75 2.18
C LEU A 336 7.91 -30.11 1.88
N ASN A 337 7.67 -30.38 0.60
CA ASN A 337 7.28 -31.70 0.12
C ASN A 337 8.54 -32.44 -0.37
N TRP A 338 9.09 -33.26 0.52
CA TRP A 338 10.20 -34.16 0.25
C TRP A 338 10.26 -35.24 1.34
N LYS A 339 10.14 -36.52 0.92
CA LYS A 339 9.96 -37.68 1.81
C LYS A 339 8.78 -37.50 2.77
N GLY A 340 7.65 -37.07 2.22
CA GLY A 340 6.48 -36.64 2.98
C GLY A 340 6.39 -35.11 3.08
N GLU A 341 5.38 -34.66 3.80
CA GLU A 341 5.10 -33.23 3.99
C GLU A 341 5.67 -32.74 5.32
N LYS A 342 6.61 -31.80 5.24
CA LYS A 342 7.27 -31.19 6.39
C LYS A 342 6.86 -29.72 6.47
N THR A 343 6.34 -29.33 7.62
CA THR A 343 5.81 -27.99 7.91
C THR A 343 6.39 -27.49 9.23
N ASN A 344 6.08 -26.24 9.58
CA ASN A 344 6.38 -25.66 10.90
C ASN A 344 5.93 -26.58 12.06
N ASN A 345 4.79 -27.27 11.91
CA ASN A 345 4.20 -28.05 13.00
C ASN A 345 4.89 -29.38 13.30
N ASN A 346 5.66 -29.92 12.35
CA ASN A 346 6.24 -31.26 12.46
C ASN A 346 7.76 -31.33 12.22
N ASP A 347 8.42 -30.21 11.89
CA ASP A 347 9.88 -30.13 11.74
C ASP A 347 10.43 -28.79 12.26
N ASP A 348 11.18 -28.85 13.36
CA ASP A 348 11.85 -27.71 13.99
C ASP A 348 12.80 -26.97 13.03
N ASN A 349 13.38 -27.66 12.03
CA ASN A 349 14.27 -27.02 11.07
C ASN A 349 13.49 -26.19 10.04
N ILE A 350 12.22 -26.50 9.75
CA ILE A 350 11.35 -25.64 8.94
C ILE A 350 11.09 -24.33 9.71
N ARG A 351 10.72 -24.45 10.99
CA ARG A 351 10.53 -23.29 11.89
C ARG A 351 11.79 -22.44 12.03
N ALA A 352 12.96 -23.07 12.03
CA ALA A 352 14.24 -22.36 12.07
C ALA A 352 14.56 -21.62 10.77
N MET A 353 14.26 -22.20 9.60
CA MET A 353 14.38 -21.49 8.33
C MET A 353 13.43 -20.29 8.27
N GLU A 354 12.19 -20.44 8.75
CA GLU A 354 11.26 -19.33 8.90
C GLU A 354 11.82 -18.23 9.82
N SER A 355 12.42 -18.60 10.95
CA SER A 355 13.05 -17.64 11.86
C SER A 355 14.21 -16.87 11.21
N GLU A 356 15.09 -17.55 10.47
CA GLU A 356 16.21 -16.93 9.76
C GLU A 356 15.75 -15.92 8.68
N VAL A 357 14.59 -16.15 8.05
CA VAL A 357 14.04 -15.27 7.01
C VAL A 357 13.17 -14.15 7.60
N ASN A 358 12.33 -14.47 8.58
CA ASN A 358 11.34 -13.53 9.14
C ASN A 358 11.91 -12.69 10.28
N VAL A 359 12.60 -13.31 11.24
CA VAL A 359 13.09 -12.64 12.47
C VAL A 359 14.46 -12.01 12.22
N CYS A 360 15.36 -12.70 11.53
CA CYS A 360 16.69 -12.19 11.19
C CYS A 360 16.73 -11.35 9.90
N CYS A 361 15.57 -10.91 9.40
CA CYS A 361 15.43 -10.11 8.17
C CYS A 361 16.28 -8.83 8.14
N LYS A 362 16.61 -8.25 9.31
CA LYS A 362 17.47 -7.04 9.39
C LYS A 362 18.86 -7.26 8.81
N GLU A 363 19.38 -8.49 8.85
CA GLU A 363 20.66 -8.85 8.23
C GLU A 363 20.59 -8.84 6.69
N LEU A 364 19.38 -8.88 6.13
CA LEU A 364 19.11 -8.97 4.70
C LEU A 364 18.72 -7.63 4.06
N CYS A 365 18.55 -6.57 4.84
CA CYS A 365 18.11 -5.28 4.32
C CYS A 365 19.12 -4.62 3.37
N GLY A 366 20.40 -4.99 3.44
CA GLY A 366 21.47 -4.38 2.65
C GLY A 366 21.62 -2.87 2.91
N ALA A 367 22.12 -2.13 1.92
CA ALA A 367 22.23 -0.68 2.00
C ALA A 367 20.85 0.00 1.97
N ARG A 368 20.71 1.14 2.67
CA ARG A 368 19.50 1.98 2.58
C ARG A 368 19.29 2.42 1.12
N PRO A 369 18.05 2.44 0.61
CA PRO A 369 16.77 2.41 1.33
C PRO A 369 16.17 1.02 1.60
N GLY A 370 16.89 -0.09 1.34
CA GLY A 370 16.46 -1.43 1.74
C GLY A 370 15.37 -2.08 0.87
N HIS A 371 15.19 -1.62 -0.38
CA HIS A 371 14.16 -2.17 -1.28
C HIS A 371 14.43 -3.61 -1.74
N GLN A 372 15.64 -4.15 -1.51
CA GLN A 372 16.04 -5.51 -1.93
C GLN A 372 15.75 -6.59 -0.87
N LEU A 373 15.02 -6.25 0.20
CA LEU A 373 14.77 -7.18 1.29
C LEU A 373 14.08 -8.49 0.83
N LEU A 374 13.03 -8.39 0.01
CA LEU A 374 12.28 -9.56 -0.46
C LEU A 374 13.17 -10.53 -1.26
N THR A 375 13.96 -10.01 -2.19
CA THR A 375 14.82 -10.85 -3.04
C THR A 375 15.96 -11.44 -2.24
N ASN A 376 16.49 -10.71 -1.26
CA ASN A 376 17.47 -11.23 -0.32
C ASN A 376 16.88 -12.33 0.60
N GLN A 377 15.61 -12.20 1.01
CA GLN A 377 14.88 -13.24 1.76
C GLN A 377 14.69 -14.51 0.91
N LEU A 378 14.26 -14.37 -0.35
CA LEU A 378 14.13 -15.49 -1.28
C LEU A 378 15.47 -16.16 -1.55
N GLN A 379 16.54 -15.38 -1.75
CA GLN A 379 17.89 -15.93 -1.94
C GLN A 379 18.38 -16.65 -0.68
N ARG A 380 18.16 -16.08 0.51
CA ARG A 380 18.48 -16.77 1.77
C ARG A 380 17.71 -18.07 1.86
N LEU A 381 16.43 -18.10 1.49
CA LEU A 381 15.61 -19.30 1.52
C LEU A 381 16.14 -20.40 0.57
N CYS A 382 16.60 -20.06 -0.64
CA CYS A 382 17.28 -21.00 -1.53
C CYS A 382 18.54 -21.60 -0.88
N VAL A 383 19.33 -20.78 -0.20
CA VAL A 383 20.54 -21.22 0.53
C VAL A 383 20.17 -22.13 1.71
N LEU A 384 19.12 -21.78 2.46
CA LEU A 384 18.63 -22.58 3.58
C LEU A 384 18.12 -23.94 3.12
N LEU A 385 17.41 -24.02 1.99
CA LEU A 385 16.99 -25.28 1.39
C LEU A 385 18.19 -26.13 0.97
N ASP A 386 19.23 -25.54 0.37
CA ASP A 386 20.47 -26.25 0.06
C ASP A 386 21.07 -26.88 1.33
N VAL A 387 21.26 -26.08 2.38
CA VAL A 387 21.82 -26.56 3.66
C VAL A 387 20.93 -27.64 4.26
N TYR A 388 19.60 -27.46 4.23
CA TYR A 388 18.66 -28.43 4.77
C TYR A 388 18.84 -29.79 4.09
N LEU A 389 18.84 -29.83 2.76
CA LEU A 389 18.90 -31.08 1.99
C LEU A 389 20.28 -31.75 2.10
N GLU A 390 21.36 -30.96 2.07
CA GLU A 390 22.74 -31.47 2.11
C GLU A 390 23.12 -32.03 3.48
N THR A 391 22.61 -31.43 4.56
CA THR A 391 22.89 -31.85 5.94
C THR A 391 21.91 -32.89 6.48
N GLU A 392 20.90 -33.30 5.68
CA GLU A 392 20.06 -34.43 6.06
C GLU A 392 20.90 -35.72 6.14
N SER A 393 20.68 -36.47 7.22
CA SER A 393 21.34 -37.75 7.45
C SER A 393 20.92 -38.75 6.38
N HIS A 394 21.91 -39.39 5.76
CA HIS A 394 21.66 -40.46 4.81
C HIS A 394 21.19 -41.71 5.55
N ASP A 395 20.22 -42.41 4.98
CA ASP A 395 19.92 -43.77 5.42
C ASP A 395 20.94 -44.71 4.78
N ASN A 396 21.86 -45.23 5.59
CA ASN A 396 22.94 -46.09 5.11
C ASN A 396 22.44 -47.46 4.60
N SER A 397 21.14 -47.75 4.70
CA SER A 397 20.54 -49.00 4.21
C SER A 397 20.20 -48.98 2.71
N VAL A 398 20.18 -47.81 2.06
CA VAL A 398 19.87 -47.68 0.64
C VAL A 398 21.16 -47.49 -0.16
N GLU A 399 21.52 -48.49 -0.97
CA GLU A 399 22.65 -48.40 -1.90
C GLU A 399 22.32 -47.43 -3.05
N GLY A 400 23.07 -46.34 -3.16
CA GLY A 400 22.93 -45.35 -4.23
C GLY A 400 23.65 -44.04 -3.91
N PRO A 401 23.92 -43.19 -4.93
CA PRO A 401 24.48 -41.87 -4.71
C PRO A 401 23.48 -41.00 -3.92
N LYS A 402 23.99 -40.24 -2.95
CA LYS A 402 23.18 -39.26 -2.19
C LYS A 402 22.55 -38.26 -3.18
N GLU A 403 21.22 -38.15 -3.15
CA GLU A 403 20.47 -37.22 -4.02
C GLU A 403 21.00 -35.78 -3.91
N PHE A 404 21.39 -35.38 -2.70
CA PHE A 404 21.91 -34.04 -2.40
C PHE A 404 23.32 -34.14 -1.78
N PRO A 405 24.39 -34.10 -2.60
CA PRO A 405 25.76 -34.16 -2.09
C PRO A 405 26.07 -32.93 -1.25
N GLN A 406 26.83 -33.11 -0.17
CA GLN A 406 27.22 -32.02 0.71
C GLN A 406 28.34 -31.19 0.06
N GLU A 407 27.99 -29.98 -0.35
CA GLU A 407 28.90 -29.00 -0.95
C GLU A 407 29.18 -27.84 0.01
N LYS A 408 28.21 -27.47 0.85
CA LYS A 408 28.39 -26.39 1.83
C LYS A 408 29.26 -26.83 2.99
N MET A 409 30.30 -26.06 3.28
CA MET A 409 31.16 -26.28 4.44
C MET A 409 30.39 -25.98 5.73
N CYS A 410 30.15 -27.01 6.56
CA CYS A 410 29.45 -26.89 7.84
C CYS A 410 30.37 -27.37 8.97
N LEU A 411 30.60 -26.54 9.99
CA LEU A 411 31.49 -26.93 11.11
C LEU A 411 30.96 -28.13 11.91
N ARG A 412 29.64 -28.20 12.06
CA ARG A 412 28.92 -29.26 12.78
C ARG A 412 27.55 -29.40 12.14
N LEU A 413 27.07 -30.64 11.97
CA LEU A 413 25.79 -30.92 11.29
C LEU A 413 24.57 -30.69 12.19
N PHE A 414 24.69 -30.97 13.49
CA PHE A 414 23.57 -30.87 14.43
C PHE A 414 24.00 -30.28 15.77
N ARG A 415 23.15 -29.44 16.37
CA ARG A 415 23.33 -28.88 17.72
C ARG A 415 22.05 -28.96 18.55
N GLY A 416 22.20 -29.25 19.84
CA GLY A 416 21.12 -29.21 20.82
C GLY A 416 20.12 -30.38 20.74
N PRO A 417 19.14 -30.42 21.64
CA PRO A 417 18.15 -31.50 21.72
C PRO A 417 17.27 -31.62 20.47
N SER A 418 16.89 -30.49 19.85
CA SER A 418 16.10 -30.43 18.62
C SER A 418 16.91 -30.76 17.35
N ARG A 419 18.20 -31.11 17.49
CA ARG A 419 19.11 -31.42 16.37
C ARG A 419 19.06 -30.35 15.28
N MET A 420 19.24 -29.09 15.68
CA MET A 420 19.23 -27.95 14.78
C MET A 420 20.32 -28.04 13.73
N LYS A 421 20.00 -27.70 12.49
CA LYS A 421 20.95 -27.57 11.37
C LYS A 421 21.68 -26.21 11.38
N PRO A 422 22.87 -26.10 10.74
CA PRO A 422 23.68 -24.89 10.76
C PRO A 422 23.23 -23.89 9.67
N PHE A 423 22.25 -23.03 9.97
CA PHE A 423 21.68 -22.12 8.97
C PHE A 423 22.39 -20.75 8.84
N LYS A 424 23.29 -20.40 9.76
CA LYS A 424 23.98 -19.10 9.73
C LYS A 424 25.20 -19.16 8.81
N TYR A 425 25.20 -18.37 7.74
CA TYR A 425 26.36 -18.19 6.87
C TYR A 425 27.36 -17.17 7.44
N ASN A 426 28.65 -17.51 7.46
CA ASN A 426 29.71 -16.64 7.96
C ASN A 426 30.63 -16.19 6.81
N HIS A 427 30.46 -14.94 6.41
CA HIS A 427 31.42 -14.22 5.55
C HIS A 427 32.50 -13.56 6.45
N PRO A 428 33.80 -13.57 6.08
CA PRO A 428 34.40 -13.95 4.78
C PRO A 428 34.86 -15.42 4.67
N GLN A 429 34.80 -16.18 5.76
CA GLN A 429 35.41 -17.52 5.83
C GLN A 429 34.64 -18.60 5.03
N GLY A 430 33.38 -18.34 4.66
CA GLY A 430 32.65 -19.15 3.68
C GLY A 430 32.08 -20.46 4.23
N PHE A 431 31.71 -20.51 5.51
CA PHE A 431 31.13 -21.70 6.13
C PHE A 431 29.82 -21.41 6.89
N PHE A 432 29.11 -22.48 7.20
CA PHE A 432 27.86 -22.47 7.94
C PHE A 432 28.05 -22.89 9.39
N SER A 433 27.45 -22.11 10.30
CA SER A 433 27.38 -22.38 11.73
C SER A 433 25.93 -22.44 12.20
N HIS A 434 25.74 -22.98 13.40
CA HIS A 434 24.47 -22.82 14.09
C HIS A 434 24.30 -21.36 14.51
N ARG A 435 23.05 -20.96 14.72
CA ARG A 435 22.74 -19.69 15.36
C ARG A 435 23.19 -19.68 16.82
#